data_AF-M1EKG8-F1
#
_entry.id   AF-M1EKG8-F1
#
_cell.length_a   1.000
_cell.length_b   1.000
_cell.length_c   1.000
_cell.angle_alpha   90.00
_cell.angle_beta   90.00
_cell.angle_gamma   90.00
#
_symmetry.space_group_name_H-M   'P 1'
#
loop_
_entity.id
_entity.type
_entity.pdbx_description
1 polymer ?
#
loop_
_entity_poly.entity_id
_entity_poly.type
_entity_poly.pdbx_seq_one_letter_code
_entity_poly.pdbx_strand_id
1 'polypeptide(L)'
;GEEANDDKKPTTKFELERETELRFEVEASQSVQLELLAGMAEIFGTELTRNKKFTFDAGAKVAVFTWHGCSLQLSGRTEVAYVSKDTPMLLYLNTHTALEQMRRQAEKEEERGPRVMVVGPTDVGKSTVCRLLLNYAVRLGRRPTYVELDVGQGSVSIPGTMGALYIERPADVEEGFSIQAPLVYHFGSTTPGTNIKLYN
;
A
#
# COMPACT_ATOMS: atom_id res chain seq x y z
N GLY A 1 -7.78 -40.67 21.83
CA GLY A 1 -7.64 -39.43 22.60
C GLY A 1 -6.40 -38.75 22.07
N GLU A 2 -6.61 -37.73 21.25
CA GLU A 2 -5.63 -36.72 20.87
C GLU A 2 -6.52 -35.54 20.46
N GLU A 3 -6.97 -34.78 21.46
CA GLU A 3 -7.58 -33.47 21.24
C GLU A 3 -6.45 -32.57 20.77
N ALA A 4 -6.46 -32.23 19.48
CA ALA A 4 -5.66 -31.14 18.96
C ALA A 4 -6.14 -29.87 19.67
N ASN A 5 -5.32 -29.38 20.60
CA ASN A 5 -5.52 -28.13 21.29
C ASN A 5 -5.39 -27.00 20.25
N ASP A 6 -6.52 -26.62 19.66
CA ASP A 6 -6.64 -25.44 18.81
C ASP A 6 -6.47 -24.22 19.73
N ASP A 7 -5.23 -23.77 19.91
CA ASP A 7 -4.90 -22.49 20.55
C ASP A 7 -5.56 -21.37 19.73
N LYS A 8 -6.85 -21.14 19.98
CA LYS A 8 -7.63 -20.12 19.29
C LYS A 8 -7.04 -18.76 19.59
N LYS A 9 -6.31 -18.22 18.62
CA LYS A 9 -5.82 -16.83 18.65
C LYS A 9 -6.99 -15.90 19.01
N PRO A 10 -6.77 -14.88 19.86
CA PRO A 10 -7.82 -13.94 20.21
C PRO A 10 -8.35 -13.26 18.95
N THR A 11 -9.67 -13.14 18.86
CA THR A 11 -10.34 -12.54 17.70
C THR A 11 -11.10 -11.29 18.10
N THR A 12 -10.93 -10.20 17.36
CA THR A 12 -11.62 -8.93 17.58
C THR A 12 -12.34 -8.54 16.30
N LYS A 13 -13.62 -8.17 16.41
CA LYS A 13 -14.43 -7.68 15.29
C LYS A 13 -14.50 -6.16 15.31
N PHE A 14 -14.46 -5.56 14.13
CA PHE A 14 -14.56 -4.12 13.92
C PHE A 14 -15.65 -3.84 12.90
N GLU A 15 -16.61 -3.01 13.28
CA GLU A 15 -17.59 -2.44 12.36
C GLU A 15 -17.14 -1.03 11.98
N LEU A 16 -16.90 -0.80 10.70
CA LEU A 16 -16.45 0.48 10.17
C LEU A 16 -17.61 1.17 9.47
N GLU A 17 -17.88 2.41 9.86
CA GLU A 17 -18.76 3.30 9.12
C GLU A 17 -18.10 3.74 7.80
N ARG A 18 -18.90 4.28 6.87
CA ARG A 18 -18.39 4.94 5.66
C ARG A 18 -17.29 5.96 6.01
N GLU A 19 -16.26 6.01 5.16
CA GLU A 19 -15.17 6.98 5.22
C GLU A 19 -14.36 6.91 6.53
N THR A 20 -14.23 5.70 7.08
CA THR A 20 -13.38 5.41 8.23
C THR A 20 -12.36 4.35 7.91
N GLU A 21 -11.29 4.28 8.71
CA GLU A 21 -10.28 3.24 8.60
C GLU A 21 -9.95 2.60 9.94
N LEU A 22 -9.68 1.30 9.90
CA LEU A 22 -9.06 0.57 10.99
C LEU A 22 -7.55 0.68 10.85
N ARG A 23 -6.89 1.28 11.84
CA ARG A 23 -5.44 1.31 11.97
C ARG A 23 -5.02 0.27 12.99
N PHE A 24 -4.10 -0.61 12.62
CA PHE A 24 -3.50 -1.55 13.56
C PHE A 24 -2.00 -1.73 13.35
N GLU A 25 -1.32 -2.09 14.43
CA GLU A 25 0.09 -2.46 14.48
C GLU A 25 0.23 -3.86 15.07
N VAL A 26 0.99 -4.72 14.39
CA VAL A 26 1.22 -6.09 14.83
C VAL A 26 2.30 -6.11 15.90
N GLU A 27 1.98 -6.70 17.06
CA GLU A 27 2.91 -6.82 18.19
C GLU A 27 4.22 -7.54 17.78
N ALA A 28 5.34 -7.17 18.40
CA ALA A 28 6.62 -7.80 18.14
C ALA A 28 6.55 -9.33 18.31
N SER A 29 7.13 -10.07 17.35
CA SER A 29 7.13 -11.53 17.31
C SER A 29 5.76 -12.21 17.17
N GLN A 30 4.70 -11.47 16.80
CA GLN A 30 3.37 -12.01 16.53
C GLN A 30 2.99 -11.90 15.04
N SER A 31 1.93 -12.59 14.65
CA SER A 31 1.26 -12.41 13.36
C SER A 31 -0.24 -12.24 13.56
N VAL A 32 -0.83 -11.33 12.78
CA VAL A 32 -2.26 -11.02 12.81
C VAL A 32 -2.88 -11.37 11.47
N GLN A 33 -4.00 -12.07 11.51
CA GLN A 33 -4.83 -12.33 10.34
C GLN A 33 -5.99 -11.34 10.28
N LEU A 34 -6.15 -10.67 9.15
CA LEU A 34 -7.28 -9.83 8.80
C LEU A 34 -8.22 -10.59 7.86
N GLU A 35 -9.51 -10.50 8.11
CA GLU A 35 -10.56 -11.03 7.24
C GLU A 35 -11.69 -10.00 7.05
N LEU A 36 -12.09 -9.77 5.80
CA LEU A 36 -13.28 -8.98 5.47
C LEU A 36 -14.52 -9.88 5.53
N LEU A 37 -15.40 -9.64 6.51
CA LEU A 37 -16.61 -10.43 6.72
C LEU A 37 -17.80 -9.94 5.89
N ALA A 38 -17.95 -8.62 5.74
CA ALA A 38 -19.03 -7.99 4.99
C ALA A 38 -18.65 -6.58 4.51
N GLY A 39 -19.33 -6.09 3.47
CA GLY A 39 -19.09 -4.76 2.89
C GLY A 39 -17.89 -4.73 1.93
N MET A 40 -17.32 -3.55 1.76
CA MET A 40 -16.16 -3.30 0.89
C MET A 40 -15.08 -2.58 1.68
N ALA A 41 -13.84 -3.02 1.54
CA ALA A 41 -12.68 -2.42 2.20
C ALA A 41 -11.45 -2.52 1.30
N GLU A 42 -10.48 -1.65 1.54
CA GLU A 42 -9.22 -1.63 0.81
C GLU A 42 -8.03 -1.33 1.72
N ILE A 43 -6.87 -1.86 1.35
CA ILE A 43 -5.58 -1.52 1.96
C ILE A 43 -4.76 -0.82 0.89
N PHE A 44 -4.47 0.47 1.11
CA PHE A 44 -3.70 1.31 0.20
C PHE A 44 -4.18 1.20 -1.27
N GLY A 45 -5.51 1.20 -1.47
CA GLY A 45 -6.15 1.11 -2.78
C GLY A 45 -6.33 -0.29 -3.37
N THR A 46 -5.75 -1.34 -2.75
CA THR A 46 -6.03 -2.74 -3.11
C THR A 46 -7.32 -3.20 -2.43
N GLU A 47 -8.31 -3.61 -3.21
CA GLU A 47 -9.59 -4.12 -2.69
C GLU A 47 -9.42 -5.46 -1.97
N LEU A 48 -10.05 -5.60 -0.80
CA LEU A 48 -10.05 -6.85 -0.05
C LEU A 48 -11.11 -7.80 -0.57
N THR A 49 -10.73 -9.07 -0.73
CA THR A 49 -11.67 -10.14 -1.07
C THR A 49 -12.37 -10.65 0.19
N ARG A 50 -13.71 -10.69 0.15
CA ARG A 50 -14.52 -11.19 1.26
C ARG A 50 -14.14 -12.63 1.63
N ASN A 51 -14.06 -12.93 2.93
CA ASN A 51 -13.69 -14.23 3.51
C ASN A 51 -12.28 -14.72 3.13
N LYS A 52 -11.45 -13.89 2.46
CA LYS A 52 -10.02 -14.16 2.30
C LYS A 52 -9.29 -13.67 3.54
N LYS A 53 -8.41 -14.51 4.07
CA LYS A 53 -7.52 -14.16 5.18
C LYS A 53 -6.22 -13.60 4.64
N PHE A 54 -5.78 -12.48 5.21
CA PHE A 54 -4.50 -11.83 4.93
C PHE A 54 -3.68 -11.82 6.22
N THR A 55 -2.43 -12.26 6.17
CA THR A 55 -1.53 -12.39 7.31
C THR A 55 -0.52 -11.26 7.29
N PHE A 56 -0.39 -10.58 8.42
CA PHE A 56 0.58 -9.52 8.62
C PHE A 56 1.56 -9.93 9.71
N ASP A 57 2.85 -9.80 9.41
CA ASP A 57 3.94 -10.15 10.32
C ASP A 57 4.23 -9.04 11.34
N ALA A 58 5.08 -9.38 12.31
CA ALA A 58 5.48 -8.50 13.40
C ALA A 58 5.97 -7.12 12.89
N GLY A 59 5.50 -6.05 13.53
CA GLY A 59 5.85 -4.67 13.19
C GLY A 59 5.11 -4.10 11.96
N ALA A 60 4.23 -4.87 11.32
CA ALA A 60 3.40 -4.34 10.25
C ALA A 60 2.44 -3.26 10.78
N LYS A 61 2.44 -2.10 10.12
CA LYS A 61 1.51 -0.99 10.34
C LYS A 61 0.54 -0.91 9.18
N VAL A 62 -0.74 -1.16 9.45
CA VAL A 62 -1.76 -1.34 8.42
C VAL A 62 -2.93 -0.39 8.66
N ALA A 63 -3.43 0.19 7.57
CA ALA A 63 -4.68 0.95 7.55
C ALA A 63 -5.65 0.29 6.55
N VAL A 64 -6.80 -0.15 7.05
CA VAL A 64 -7.89 -0.73 6.25
C VAL A 64 -9.00 0.30 6.15
N PHE A 65 -9.21 0.85 4.97
CA PHE A 65 -10.18 1.92 4.73
C PHE A 65 -11.45 1.39 4.05
N THR A 66 -12.59 2.06 4.28
CA THR A 66 -13.84 1.77 3.56
C THR A 66 -14.57 3.03 3.08
N TRP A 67 -14.96 3.02 1.80
CA TRP A 67 -15.83 4.07 1.21
C TRP A 67 -17.32 3.89 1.54
N HIS A 68 -17.74 2.70 1.97
CA HIS A 68 -19.17 2.35 2.05
C HIS A 68 -19.59 1.75 3.40
N GLY A 69 -18.62 1.39 4.24
CA GLY A 69 -18.82 0.61 5.45
C GLY A 69 -18.47 -0.87 5.26
N CYS A 70 -17.94 -1.48 6.30
CA CYS A 70 -17.56 -2.89 6.30
C CYS A 70 -17.46 -3.49 7.71
N SER A 71 -17.45 -4.82 7.78
CA SER A 71 -17.18 -5.59 8.99
C SER A 71 -15.88 -6.38 8.79
N LEU A 72 -14.92 -6.17 9.69
CA LEU A 72 -13.59 -6.78 9.67
C LEU A 72 -13.39 -7.65 10.91
N GLN A 73 -12.57 -8.69 10.77
CA GLN A 73 -12.10 -9.49 11.89
C GLN A 73 -10.58 -9.53 11.89
N LEU A 74 -9.99 -9.21 13.05
CA LEU A 74 -8.59 -9.46 13.34
C LEU A 74 -8.48 -10.71 14.21
N SER A 75 -7.53 -11.60 13.89
CA SER A 75 -7.21 -12.80 14.67
C SER A 75 -5.71 -12.81 14.98
N GLY A 76 -5.35 -12.69 16.25
CA GLY A 76 -3.97 -12.49 16.70
C GLY A 76 -3.84 -11.30 17.64
N ARG A 77 -2.63 -11.06 18.14
CA ARG A 77 -2.35 -9.95 19.06
C ARG A 77 -1.83 -8.74 18.29
N THR A 78 -2.48 -7.60 18.50
CA THR A 78 -2.08 -6.29 18.00
C THR A 78 -1.54 -5.47 19.16
N GLU A 79 -0.47 -4.69 18.94
CA GLU A 79 0.01 -3.71 19.91
C GLU A 79 -0.99 -2.55 20.04
N VAL A 80 -1.52 -2.10 18.90
CA VAL A 80 -2.54 -1.05 18.80
C VAL A 80 -3.54 -1.45 17.72
N ALA A 81 -4.84 -1.23 17.98
CA ALA A 81 -5.90 -1.36 16.98
C ALA A 81 -7.05 -0.40 17.30
N TYR A 82 -7.37 0.53 16.40
CA TYR A 82 -8.45 1.50 16.57
C TYR A 82 -9.03 1.98 15.25
N VAL A 83 -10.29 2.41 15.27
CA VAL A 83 -10.96 3.02 14.12
C VAL A 83 -10.75 4.53 14.15
N SER A 84 -10.32 5.10 13.03
CA SER A 84 -10.14 6.53 12.82
C SER A 84 -11.12 7.07 11.78
N LYS A 85 -11.71 8.24 12.06
CA LYS A 85 -12.46 9.04 11.08
C LYS A 85 -11.57 10.09 10.40
N ASP A 86 -10.44 10.42 11.01
CA ASP A 86 -9.50 11.41 10.48
C ASP A 86 -8.53 10.71 9.53
N THR A 87 -8.81 10.85 8.23
CA THR A 87 -8.05 10.22 7.14
C THR A 87 -7.86 11.21 5.98
N PRO A 88 -6.70 11.21 5.33
CA PRO A 88 -6.48 12.00 4.11
C PRO A 88 -7.02 11.31 2.84
N MET A 89 -7.88 10.28 2.95
CA MET A 89 -8.30 9.48 1.80
C MET A 89 -9.04 10.27 0.71
N LEU A 90 -9.86 11.25 1.10
CA LEU A 90 -10.50 12.16 0.15
C LEU A 90 -9.48 13.00 -0.63
N LEU A 91 -8.40 13.44 0.02
CA LEU A 91 -7.33 14.15 -0.66
C LEU A 91 -6.67 13.26 -1.71
N TYR A 92 -6.33 12.02 -1.36
CA TYR A 92 -5.71 11.08 -2.29
C TYR A 92 -6.63 10.72 -3.47
N LEU A 93 -7.93 10.55 -3.22
CA LEU A 93 -8.92 10.32 -4.28
C LEU A 93 -9.03 11.52 -5.23
N ASN A 94 -9.06 12.73 -4.70
CA ASN A 94 -9.07 13.95 -5.51
C ASN A 94 -7.79 14.10 -6.33
N THR A 95 -6.62 13.82 -5.75
CA THR A 95 -5.34 13.78 -6.47
C THR A 95 -5.38 12.76 -7.61
N HIS A 96 -5.83 11.54 -7.34
CA HIS A 96 -5.97 10.51 -8.37
C HIS A 96 -6.90 10.96 -9.51
N THR A 97 -8.04 11.56 -9.16
CA THR A 97 -9.04 12.06 -10.12
C THR A 97 -8.44 13.15 -11.02
N ALA A 98 -7.69 14.09 -10.45
CA ALA A 98 -6.99 15.12 -11.23
C ALA A 98 -5.94 14.50 -12.18
N LEU A 99 -5.15 13.53 -11.72
CA LEU A 99 -4.19 12.82 -12.57
C LEU A 99 -4.87 12.06 -13.71
N GLU A 100 -6.04 11.47 -13.46
CA GLU A 100 -6.81 10.80 -14.49
C GLU A 100 -7.38 11.79 -15.52
N GLN A 101 -7.82 12.98 -15.11
CA GLN A 101 -8.22 14.04 -16.04
C GLN A 101 -7.05 14.47 -16.94
N MET A 102 -5.85 14.65 -16.36
CA MET A 102 -4.64 14.97 -17.13
C MET A 102 -4.28 13.85 -18.12
N ARG A 103 -4.42 12.58 -17.74
CA ARG A 103 -4.21 11.45 -18.66
C ARG A 103 -5.17 11.50 -19.84
N ARG A 104 -6.46 11.68 -19.58
CA ARG A 104 -7.49 11.76 -20.64
C ARG A 104 -7.27 12.93 -21.58
N GLN A 105 -6.78 14.06 -21.06
CA GLN A 105 -6.45 15.21 -21.90
C GLN A 105 -5.24 14.89 -22.80
N ALA A 106 -4.16 14.37 -22.23
CA ALA A 106 -2.98 13.96 -22.99
C ALA A 106 -3.31 12.92 -24.08
N GLU A 107 -4.22 11.98 -23.81
CA GLU A 107 -4.68 11.02 -24.82
C GLU A 107 -5.41 11.68 -26.01
N LYS A 108 -6.21 12.72 -25.76
CA LYS A 108 -6.88 13.47 -26.84
C LYS A 108 -5.91 14.30 -27.67
N GLU A 109 -4.84 14.77 -27.03
CA GLU A 109 -3.80 15.59 -27.65
C GLU A 109 -2.64 14.75 -28.23
N GLU A 110 -2.72 13.42 -28.12
CA GLU A 110 -1.65 12.48 -28.51
C GLU A 110 -0.30 12.76 -27.78
N GLU A 111 -0.38 13.26 -26.55
CA GLU A 111 0.76 13.57 -25.69
C GLU A 111 1.02 12.50 -24.62
N ARG A 112 2.13 12.66 -23.88
CA ARG A 112 2.46 11.79 -22.75
C ARG A 112 1.64 12.16 -21.52
N GLY A 113 1.17 11.15 -20.79
CA GLY A 113 0.51 11.34 -19.50
C GLY A 113 1.39 12.03 -18.44
N PRO A 114 0.78 12.46 -17.31
CA PRO A 114 1.47 13.23 -16.28
C PRO A 114 2.61 12.45 -15.63
N ARG A 115 3.70 13.17 -15.32
CA ARG A 115 4.82 12.68 -14.49
C ARG A 115 4.72 13.33 -13.13
N VAL A 116 4.67 12.50 -12.08
CA VAL A 116 4.46 12.97 -10.70
C VAL A 116 5.64 12.55 -9.85
N MET A 117 6.18 13.50 -9.09
CA MET A 117 7.21 13.25 -8.09
C MET A 117 6.61 13.48 -6.71
N VAL A 118 6.73 12.50 -5.82
CA VAL A 118 6.29 12.61 -4.42
C VAL A 118 7.52 12.96 -3.58
N VAL A 119 7.47 14.09 -2.89
CA VAL A 119 8.58 14.63 -2.10
C VAL A 119 8.16 14.88 -0.65
N GLY A 120 9.11 14.79 0.26
CA GLY A 120 8.91 15.02 1.68
C GLY A 120 9.99 14.35 2.54
N PRO A 121 10.05 14.67 3.84
CA PRO A 121 11.01 14.05 4.75
C PRO A 121 10.76 12.55 4.94
N THR A 122 11.61 11.87 5.70
CA THR A 122 11.40 10.46 6.06
C THR A 122 10.11 10.29 6.87
N ASP A 123 9.51 9.10 6.79
CA ASP A 123 8.38 8.69 7.64
C ASP A 123 7.08 9.50 7.54
N VAL A 124 6.83 10.16 6.41
CA VAL A 124 5.56 10.88 6.12
C VAL A 124 4.60 10.13 5.19
N GLY A 125 4.85 8.84 4.94
CA GLY A 125 3.94 7.99 4.15
C GLY A 125 4.06 8.14 2.62
N LYS A 126 5.20 8.63 2.10
CA LYS A 126 5.44 8.80 0.65
C LYS A 126 5.16 7.52 -0.14
N SER A 127 5.75 6.39 0.27
CA SER A 127 5.58 5.10 -0.39
C SER A 127 4.14 4.59 -0.32
N THR A 128 3.44 4.87 0.79
CA THR A 128 2.02 4.55 0.97
C THR A 128 1.15 5.29 -0.04
N VAL A 129 1.37 6.61 -0.21
CA VAL A 129 0.65 7.42 -1.20
C VAL A 129 0.95 6.95 -2.63
N CYS A 130 2.22 6.64 -2.94
CA CYS A 130 2.58 6.06 -4.24
C CYS A 130 1.82 4.78 -4.52
N ARG A 131 1.82 3.82 -3.58
CA ARG A 131 1.08 2.54 -3.71
C ARG A 131 -0.40 2.76 -3.96
N LEU A 132 -1.03 3.66 -3.20
CA LEU A 132 -2.44 3.99 -3.34
C LEU A 132 -2.76 4.59 -4.72
N LEU A 133 -2.02 5.61 -5.16
CA LEU A 133 -2.26 6.26 -6.45
C LEU A 133 -2.06 5.31 -7.64
N LEU A 134 -1.06 4.43 -7.55
CA LEU A 134 -0.80 3.39 -8.54
C LEU A 134 -1.94 2.36 -8.58
N ASN A 135 -2.38 1.87 -7.42
CA ASN A 135 -3.50 0.93 -7.33
C ASN A 135 -4.79 1.50 -7.92
N TYR A 136 -5.12 2.76 -7.62
CA TYR A 136 -6.28 3.42 -8.24
C TYR A 136 -6.13 3.57 -9.75
N ALA A 137 -4.94 3.90 -10.25
CA ALA A 137 -4.69 3.97 -11.69
C ALA A 137 -4.93 2.61 -12.37
N VAL A 138 -4.44 1.52 -11.80
CA VAL A 138 -4.65 0.17 -12.34
C VAL A 138 -6.11 -0.24 -12.29
N ARG A 139 -6.85 0.11 -11.24
CA ARG A 139 -8.29 -0.14 -11.13
C ARG A 139 -9.10 0.52 -12.26
N LEU A 140 -8.61 1.65 -12.79
CA LEU A 140 -9.18 2.30 -13.98
C LEU A 140 -8.59 1.78 -15.31
N GLY A 141 -7.87 0.67 -15.31
CA GLY A 141 -7.26 0.08 -16.49
C GLY A 141 -6.02 0.83 -17.01
N ARG A 142 -5.46 1.76 -16.23
CA ARG A 142 -4.18 2.41 -16.57
C ARG A 142 -3.01 1.50 -16.24
N ARG A 143 -1.87 1.74 -16.87
CA ARG A 143 -0.61 1.02 -16.63
C ARG A 143 0.54 2.00 -16.38
N PRO A 144 0.60 2.61 -15.19
CA PRO A 144 1.63 3.61 -14.87
C PRO A 144 3.00 2.97 -14.68
N THR A 145 4.05 3.74 -14.92
CA THR A 145 5.43 3.39 -14.53
C THR A 145 5.68 3.94 -13.13
N TYR A 146 6.01 3.06 -12.18
CA TYR A 146 6.53 3.44 -10.87
C TYR A 146 8.04 3.60 -10.94
N VAL A 147 8.58 4.67 -10.37
CA VAL A 147 10.03 4.93 -10.29
C VAL A 147 10.39 5.12 -8.82
N GLU A 148 11.28 4.28 -8.32
CA GLU A 148 11.84 4.31 -6.97
C GLU A 148 13.23 4.94 -7.01
N LEU A 149 13.37 6.07 -6.32
CA LEU A 149 14.62 6.81 -6.20
C LEU A 149 15.20 6.70 -4.78
N ASP A 150 14.47 6.14 -3.82
CA ASP A 150 14.97 5.95 -2.46
C ASP A 150 15.94 4.75 -2.41
N VAL A 151 17.24 5.06 -2.43
CA VAL A 151 18.32 4.07 -2.32
C VAL A 151 18.42 3.43 -0.93
N GLY A 152 17.76 3.98 0.10
CA GLY A 152 17.81 3.46 1.47
C GLY A 152 16.70 2.45 1.76
N GLN A 153 15.46 2.78 1.39
CA GLN A 153 14.25 2.02 1.72
C GLN A 153 13.47 1.57 0.47
N GLY A 154 14.18 1.30 -0.63
CA GLY A 154 13.58 0.91 -1.89
C GLY A 154 12.83 -0.44 -1.82
N SER A 155 11.63 -0.49 -2.40
CA SER A 155 10.78 -1.70 -2.46
C SER A 155 10.95 -2.51 -3.75
N VAL A 156 11.68 -1.96 -4.73
CA VAL A 156 11.84 -2.55 -6.07
C VAL A 156 12.96 -3.58 -6.13
N SER A 157 14.02 -3.39 -5.34
CA SER A 157 15.23 -4.21 -5.35
C SER A 157 15.97 -4.06 -4.01
N ILE A 158 17.20 -4.55 -3.92
CA ILE A 158 18.04 -4.45 -2.72
C ILE A 158 18.41 -2.99 -2.39
N PRO A 159 18.72 -2.68 -1.11
CA PRO A 159 19.23 -1.36 -0.72
C PRO A 159 20.45 -0.96 -1.54
N GLY A 160 20.58 0.34 -1.82
CA GLY A 160 21.61 0.91 -2.68
C GLY A 160 21.27 0.86 -4.17
N THR A 161 20.00 0.70 -4.53
CA THR A 161 19.55 0.69 -5.92
C THR A 161 18.45 1.72 -6.16
N MET A 162 18.37 2.19 -7.41
CA MET A 162 17.21 2.90 -7.95
C MET A 162 16.55 2.00 -8.97
N GLY A 163 15.24 2.08 -9.12
CA GLY A 163 14.56 1.22 -10.07
C GLY A 163 13.24 1.75 -10.61
N ALA A 164 12.75 1.09 -11.64
CA ALA A 164 11.44 1.35 -12.20
C ALA A 164 10.68 0.05 -12.47
N LEU A 165 9.37 0.09 -12.24
CA LEU A 165 8.43 -1.00 -12.43
C LEU A 165 7.28 -0.56 -13.33
N TYR A 166 6.86 -1.46 -14.24
CA TYR A 166 5.64 -1.29 -15.00
C TYR A 166 4.48 -1.93 -14.24
N ILE A 167 3.52 -1.13 -13.78
CA ILE A 167 2.45 -1.60 -12.91
C ILE A 167 1.22 -1.97 -13.74
N GLU A 168 0.94 -3.26 -13.84
CA GLU A 168 -0.18 -3.80 -14.64
C GLU A 168 -1.34 -4.33 -13.80
N ARG A 169 -1.09 -4.65 -12.52
CA ARG A 169 -2.07 -5.23 -11.60
C ARG A 169 -2.00 -4.50 -10.26
N PRO A 170 -3.10 -4.43 -9.50
CA PRO A 170 -3.06 -3.91 -8.14
C PRO A 170 -2.01 -4.68 -7.32
N ALA A 171 -1.37 -3.99 -6.38
CA ALA A 171 -0.47 -4.60 -5.42
C ALA A 171 -1.19 -5.72 -4.67
N ASP A 172 -0.52 -6.85 -4.47
CA ASP A 172 -0.94 -7.80 -3.46
C ASP A 172 -0.95 -7.12 -2.09
N VAL A 173 -1.86 -7.53 -1.21
CA VAL A 173 -2.04 -6.92 0.11
C VAL A 173 -0.80 -7.14 0.98
N GLU A 174 -0.29 -8.36 0.99
CA GLU A 174 0.82 -8.84 1.82
C GLU A 174 2.16 -8.50 1.16
N GLU A 175 2.30 -8.80 -0.14
CA GLU A 175 3.60 -8.74 -0.84
C GLU A 175 3.87 -7.41 -1.58
N GLY A 176 2.84 -6.59 -1.82
CA GLY A 176 2.99 -5.36 -2.60
C GLY A 176 2.96 -5.58 -4.12
N PHE A 177 3.65 -4.75 -4.89
CA PHE A 177 3.63 -4.87 -6.36
C PHE A 177 4.46 -6.05 -6.86
N SER A 178 3.97 -6.73 -7.88
CA SER A 178 4.73 -7.79 -8.55
C SER A 178 5.96 -7.21 -9.24
N ILE A 179 7.13 -7.74 -8.90
CA ILE A 179 8.41 -7.34 -9.49
C ILE A 179 8.62 -8.14 -10.77
N GLN A 180 8.08 -7.66 -11.88
CA GLN A 180 8.25 -8.27 -13.22
C GLN A 180 9.10 -7.36 -14.10
N ALA A 181 10.20 -7.91 -14.61
CA ALA A 181 11.15 -7.21 -15.48
C ALA A 181 11.52 -5.78 -15.01
N PRO A 182 12.01 -5.62 -13.75
CA PRO A 182 12.38 -4.31 -13.25
C PRO A 182 13.56 -3.72 -14.02
N LEU A 183 13.55 -2.41 -14.22
CA LEU A 183 14.76 -1.68 -14.59
C LEU A 183 15.46 -1.27 -13.30
N VAL A 184 16.70 -1.71 -13.07
CA VAL A 184 17.42 -1.45 -11.82
C VAL A 184 18.81 -0.89 -12.11
N TYR A 185 19.18 0.16 -11.40
CA TYR A 185 20.50 0.75 -11.39
C TYR A 185 21.11 0.65 -9.99
N HIS A 186 22.34 0.13 -9.92
CA HIS A 186 23.06 -0.02 -8.66
C HIS A 186 23.86 1.25 -8.34
N PHE A 187 23.46 1.95 -7.28
CA PHE A 187 24.15 3.12 -6.74
C PHE A 187 25.28 2.74 -5.76
N GLY A 188 25.08 1.67 -4.98
CA GLY A 188 26.10 1.11 -4.07
C GLY A 188 26.24 1.81 -2.72
N SER A 189 25.29 2.68 -2.36
CA SER A 189 25.17 3.27 -1.03
C SER A 189 23.71 3.45 -0.66
N THR A 190 23.36 3.33 0.62
CA THR A 190 22.00 3.59 1.12
C THR A 190 21.70 5.08 1.31
N THR A 191 22.69 5.95 1.07
CA THR A 191 22.56 7.40 1.29
C THR A 191 23.05 8.16 0.04
N PRO A 192 22.21 8.98 -0.60
CA PRO A 192 22.60 9.77 -1.78
C PRO A 192 23.84 10.64 -1.55
N GLY A 193 24.02 11.15 -0.33
CA GLY A 193 25.14 12.01 0.06
C GLY A 193 26.53 11.36 -0.07
N THR A 194 26.64 10.04 -0.16
CA THR A 194 27.92 9.36 -0.38
C THR A 194 28.55 9.73 -1.73
N ASN A 195 27.73 9.92 -2.77
CA ASN A 195 28.21 10.34 -4.08
C ASN A 195 27.13 11.06 -4.87
N ILE A 196 26.94 12.35 -4.57
CA ILE A 196 25.90 13.16 -5.20
C ILE A 196 26.06 13.31 -6.72
N LYS A 197 27.29 13.23 -7.24
CA LYS A 197 27.56 13.30 -8.69
C LYS A 197 27.14 12.04 -9.42
N LEU A 198 27.16 10.88 -8.75
CA LEU A 198 26.70 9.62 -9.31
C LEU A 198 25.18 9.46 -9.15
N TYR A 199 24.60 10.10 -8.15
CA TYR A 199 23.16 10.07 -7.90
C TYR A 199 22.35 10.97 -8.86
N ASN A 200 22.95 12.09 -9.30
CA ASN A 200 22.35 13.05 -10.25
C ASN A 200 22.64 12.68 -11.71
#